data_AF-A0A6G2JC09-F1
#
_entry.id   AF-A0A6G2JC09-F1
#
_cell.length_a   1.000
_cell.length_b   1.000
_cell.length_c   1.000
_cell.angle_alpha   90.00
_cell.angle_beta   90.00
_cell.angle_gamma   90.00
#
_symmetry.space_group_name_H-M   'P 1'
#
loop_
_entity.id
_entity.type
_entity.pdbx_description
1 polymer ?
#
loop_
_entity_poly.entity_id
_entity_poly.type
_entity_poly.pdbx_seq_one_letter_code
_entity_poly.pdbx_strand_id
1 'polypeptide(L)'
;MFWARRSCAGTTMANSRRRHASRRYIRAVGLDVRSMSGRTGAVPSSPPSSAMRVILRRQSLGQRCGAATASGGILTQPSDVRRRMSDRNGPPVFTPPAHRPTPPPADVRGNDWRSLGVAPLDVFEPLLPVTVVVSYYEAPDALALTLAGLERQTYPMDLFEVVVVDDGSDPPLDLAQLDLAPLNGTGPSRLSLRVVHQEDLGFGLARARNNGARAAQGDVLIFLDCDMVPEADWLAAHARWHHAASDLLTLGFRQHVEVDGIGASDVRDRPGTLADLFEGRPIQRPEWIERRMEATDDLASDADDVFRTVTGGNFAVSKAFFETAGTFDESFTQWGSEDIEFGWRAYALGAVLVPERSALCWHQGEGAVLSEDETISLAQQRDKLSHLIPDRRLRTASPGRSYVVPQFAVTVEPGHADEEGVLDIVEQVLASNVHDLVVWVDERPGEQFERLRRLLNPDPRVSVGVAGGAALAYPAAAFHVRVPAGADIRPRMLDRLQNQLGTAAAGESDLASGHRVGITRGWAVHRGRRSGRTVAEFGSVIELDVDSLQVTQEAKPQGWLANKLHSPAKRFLRLWARMRRHVGTLFVAVRRIRRPGDVARLVGTIARA
;
A
#
# COMPACT_ATOMS: atom_id res chain seq x y z
N MET A 1 -61.37 49.68 -27.18
CA MET A 1 -59.97 50.06 -27.50
C MET A 1 -59.12 48.84 -27.15
N PHE A 2 -58.79 47.91 -28.05
CA PHE A 2 -58.34 47.99 -29.44
C PHE A 2 -56.90 48.51 -29.61
N TRP A 3 -55.93 47.59 -29.45
CA TRP A 3 -54.69 47.39 -30.24
C TRP A 3 -54.00 46.13 -29.67
N ALA A 4 -54.15 44.93 -30.25
CA ALA A 4 -53.41 44.37 -31.41
C ALA A 4 -51.91 44.13 -31.09
N ARG A 5 -51.44 42.87 -30.86
CA ARG A 5 -50.97 41.86 -31.87
C ARG A 5 -49.83 42.42 -32.75
N ARG A 6 -48.65 41.81 -32.98
CA ARG A 6 -48.12 40.41 -33.05
C ARG A 6 -46.56 40.48 -32.87
N SER A 7 -45.68 39.46 -32.89
CA SER A 7 -45.73 38.01 -33.16
C SER A 7 -44.54 37.25 -32.50
N CYS A 8 -44.77 35.95 -32.23
CA CYS A 8 -43.89 34.76 -32.17
C CYS A 8 -42.33 34.76 -32.09
N ALA A 9 -41.87 33.75 -31.35
CA ALA A 9 -40.73 32.82 -31.57
C ALA A 9 -39.39 33.06 -30.84
N GLY A 10 -38.94 32.06 -30.05
CA GLY A 10 -37.52 31.84 -29.80
C GLY A 10 -37.09 31.39 -28.39
N THR A 11 -37.03 30.08 -28.19
CA THR A 11 -35.99 29.37 -27.41
C THR A 11 -35.97 29.44 -25.86
N THR A 12 -36.04 28.26 -25.28
CA THR A 12 -35.70 27.85 -23.91
C THR A 12 -34.28 28.25 -23.48
N MET A 13 -34.14 28.92 -22.32
CA MET A 13 -32.92 28.87 -21.49
C MET A 13 -33.28 28.98 -20.01
N ALA A 14 -33.39 27.83 -19.34
CA ALA A 14 -33.42 27.72 -17.88
C ALA A 14 -32.32 26.76 -17.42
N ASN A 15 -31.04 27.13 -17.68
CA ASN A 15 -29.90 26.31 -17.32
C ASN A 15 -28.64 27.17 -17.06
N SER A 16 -28.47 27.67 -15.83
CA SER A 16 -27.24 28.35 -15.38
C SER A 16 -27.09 28.48 -13.84
N ARG A 17 -27.73 27.60 -13.06
CA ARG A 17 -27.56 27.53 -11.59
C ARG A 17 -27.21 26.12 -11.08
N ARG A 18 -26.21 25.51 -11.73
CA ARG A 18 -25.34 24.46 -11.18
C ARG A 18 -23.89 24.86 -11.53
N ARG A 19 -22.90 24.38 -10.77
CA ARG A 19 -21.52 24.91 -10.64
C ARG A 19 -21.41 26.16 -9.75
N HIS A 20 -21.49 26.03 -8.42
CA HIS A 20 -20.88 26.96 -7.44
C HIS A 20 -20.72 26.28 -6.06
N ALA A 21 -19.93 25.19 -6.00
CA ALA A 21 -19.57 24.49 -4.76
C ALA A 21 -18.05 24.25 -4.60
N SER A 22 -17.23 24.91 -5.41
CA SER A 22 -15.76 24.73 -5.44
C SER A 22 -15.00 26.05 -5.65
N ARG A 23 -15.50 27.14 -5.03
CA ARG A 23 -14.91 28.50 -5.12
C ARG A 23 -14.84 29.26 -3.79
N ARG A 24 -14.67 28.56 -2.67
CA ARG A 24 -14.35 29.16 -1.36
C ARG A 24 -12.98 28.76 -0.78
N TYR A 25 -12.07 28.23 -1.59
CA TYR A 25 -10.65 28.02 -1.23
C TYR A 25 -9.74 29.22 -1.59
N ILE A 26 -10.19 30.46 -1.29
CA ILE A 26 -9.35 31.67 -1.45
C ILE A 26 -9.63 32.66 -0.30
N ARG A 27 -8.86 32.55 0.80
CA ARG A 27 -8.34 33.64 1.66
C ARG A 27 -7.82 33.10 3.01
N ALA A 28 -6.56 32.69 3.08
CA ALA A 28 -5.90 32.39 4.37
C ALA A 28 -4.37 32.62 4.42
N VAL A 29 -3.72 33.15 3.37
CA VAL A 29 -2.32 33.63 3.47
C VAL A 29 -2.17 34.99 2.80
N GLY A 30 -2.37 36.04 3.58
CA GLY A 30 -2.07 37.41 3.17
C GLY A 30 -0.87 37.94 3.96
N LEU A 31 0.34 37.80 3.40
CA LEU A 31 1.49 38.61 3.82
C LEU A 31 2.26 39.10 2.59
N ASP A 32 2.41 40.42 2.53
CA ASP A 32 2.97 41.19 1.43
C ASP A 32 4.51 41.15 1.49
N VAL A 33 5.17 40.93 0.34
CA VAL A 33 6.63 40.94 0.23
C VAL A 33 7.05 42.02 -0.76
N ARG A 34 7.36 43.20 -0.23
CA ARG A 34 8.19 44.19 -0.92
C ARG A 34 9.62 44.16 -0.40
N SER A 35 10.54 44.24 -1.35
CA SER A 35 11.99 44.20 -1.18
C SER A 35 12.55 45.26 -0.22
N MET A 36 13.59 44.90 0.54
CA MET A 36 14.80 45.74 0.55
C MET A 36 16.08 44.93 0.86
N SER A 37 17.19 45.46 0.37
CA SER A 37 18.55 44.90 0.43
C SER A 37 19.23 45.09 1.79
N GLY A 38 20.05 44.13 2.22
CA GLY A 38 20.94 44.29 3.39
C GLY A 38 22.03 43.22 3.46
N ARG A 39 23.28 43.64 3.77
CA ARG A 39 24.48 42.78 3.82
C ARG A 39 24.75 42.21 5.23
N THR A 40 25.51 41.10 5.25
CA THR A 40 26.51 40.68 6.26
C THR A 40 26.10 40.40 7.72
N GLY A 41 26.55 39.24 8.24
CA GLY A 41 27.18 39.19 9.57
C GLY A 41 26.80 38.05 10.53
N ALA A 42 27.75 37.14 10.75
CA ALA A 42 28.09 36.44 12.01
C ALA A 42 27.08 35.55 12.78
N VAL A 43 27.59 34.35 13.12
CA VAL A 43 27.21 33.41 14.20
C VAL A 43 27.83 33.97 15.52
N PRO A 44 27.24 33.87 16.75
CA PRO A 44 27.01 32.58 17.41
C PRO A 44 25.90 32.44 18.50
N SER A 45 25.85 31.20 19.03
CA SER A 45 25.48 30.75 20.39
C SER A 45 24.05 30.24 20.71
N SER A 46 24.04 29.18 21.52
CA SER A 46 22.92 28.50 22.19
C SER A 46 23.28 28.38 23.69
N PRO A 47 22.44 27.82 24.59
CA PRO A 47 20.97 27.67 24.63
C PRO A 47 20.42 28.36 25.92
N PRO A 48 19.24 27.97 26.48
CA PRO A 48 19.22 26.82 27.41
C PRO A 48 17.97 25.93 27.34
N SER A 49 18.05 24.81 28.07
CA SER A 49 17.07 23.72 28.21
C SER A 49 15.85 24.04 29.07
N SER A 50 14.73 23.34 28.82
CA SER A 50 13.65 23.13 29.79
C SER A 50 13.24 21.66 29.81
N ALA A 51 13.58 20.94 30.89
CA ALA A 51 13.11 19.57 31.13
C ALA A 51 11.85 19.61 32.02
N MET A 52 10.83 18.81 31.68
CA MET A 52 9.62 18.69 32.51
C MET A 52 9.48 17.25 33.02
N ARG A 53 9.57 17.07 34.35
CA ARG A 53 9.39 15.77 35.02
C ARG A 53 8.12 15.75 35.87
N VAL A 54 7.25 14.78 35.55
CA VAL A 54 6.52 13.89 36.49
C VAL A 54 5.74 14.51 37.65
N ILE A 55 4.42 14.30 37.64
CA ILE A 55 3.67 13.85 38.83
C ILE A 55 2.75 12.67 38.44
N LEU A 56 3.14 11.45 38.81
CA LEU A 56 2.25 10.28 38.83
C LEU A 56 1.76 10.05 40.26
N ARG A 57 0.44 10.14 40.50
CA ARG A 57 -0.14 9.74 41.79
C ARG A 57 -0.38 8.22 41.81
N ARG A 58 0.35 7.51 42.67
CA ARG A 58 -0.05 6.17 43.13
C ARG A 58 -1.22 6.30 44.10
N GLN A 59 -2.20 5.42 43.99
CA GLN A 59 -2.98 4.95 45.14
C GLN A 59 -2.92 3.42 45.18
N SER A 60 -2.59 2.90 46.35
CA SER A 60 -2.47 1.48 46.67
C SER A 60 -3.56 1.10 47.67
N LEU A 61 -4.28 0.01 47.41
CA LEU A 61 -5.14 -0.76 48.34
C LEU A 61 -5.69 -1.93 47.49
N GLY A 62 -5.67 -3.20 47.88
CA GLY A 62 -5.01 -3.88 49.00
C GLY A 62 -5.27 -5.39 48.84
N GLN A 63 -4.30 -6.26 49.13
CA GLN A 63 -4.47 -7.71 48.98
C GLN A 63 -5.48 -8.26 50.01
N ARG A 64 -6.33 -9.20 49.58
CA ARG A 64 -6.79 -10.31 50.43
C ARG A 64 -6.85 -11.61 49.64
N CYS A 65 -6.15 -12.63 50.15
CA CYS A 65 -6.28 -14.00 49.69
C CYS A 65 -7.61 -14.61 50.19
N GLY A 66 -8.15 -15.55 49.42
CA GLY A 66 -9.28 -16.38 49.81
C GLY A 66 -9.36 -17.61 48.91
N ALA A 67 -8.72 -18.70 49.31
CA ALA A 67 -8.82 -19.98 48.62
C ALA A 67 -10.10 -20.71 49.05
N ALA A 68 -10.84 -21.26 48.08
CA ALA A 68 -11.91 -22.22 48.35
C ALA A 68 -12.00 -23.22 47.18
N THR A 69 -11.69 -24.48 47.47
CA THR A 69 -11.90 -25.63 46.57
C THR A 69 -13.34 -26.12 46.67
N ALA A 70 -14.02 -26.36 45.54
CA ALA A 70 -15.19 -27.22 45.47
C ALA A 70 -15.30 -27.89 44.09
N SER A 71 -15.72 -29.16 44.08
CA SER A 71 -15.75 -30.06 42.94
C SER A 71 -17.19 -30.47 42.57
N GLY A 72 -17.38 -30.91 41.32
CA GLY A 72 -18.64 -31.46 40.81
C GLY A 72 -19.62 -30.40 40.30
N GLY A 73 -20.51 -30.71 39.34
CA GLY A 73 -20.70 -31.96 38.61
C GLY A 73 -21.67 -31.74 37.43
N ILE A 74 -21.66 -32.66 36.47
CA ILE A 74 -22.49 -32.59 35.26
C ILE A 74 -23.97 -32.76 35.62
N LEU A 75 -24.85 -31.92 35.06
CA LEU A 75 -26.24 -32.28 34.74
C LEU A 75 -26.81 -31.34 33.67
N THR A 76 -27.14 -31.90 32.51
CA THR A 76 -27.99 -31.27 31.48
C THR A 76 -29.46 -31.45 31.84
N GLN A 77 -30.34 -30.53 31.39
CA GLN A 77 -31.70 -30.77 30.89
C GLN A 77 -32.25 -29.45 30.28
N PRO A 78 -33.21 -29.47 29.32
CA PRO A 78 -33.48 -28.32 28.44
C PRO A 78 -34.93 -27.80 28.48
N SER A 79 -35.12 -26.54 28.87
CA SER A 79 -36.34 -25.77 28.55
C SER A 79 -36.20 -24.29 28.91
N ASP A 80 -36.23 -23.39 27.92
CA ASP A 80 -36.95 -22.09 28.00
C ASP A 80 -36.86 -21.28 26.68
N VAL A 81 -37.20 -21.91 25.56
CA VAL A 81 -37.47 -21.19 24.30
C VAL A 81 -38.91 -20.68 24.31
N ARG A 82 -39.19 -19.59 25.05
CA ARG A 82 -40.38 -18.70 24.89
C ARG A 82 -40.40 -17.50 25.87
N ARG A 83 -39.69 -16.42 25.51
CA ARG A 83 -40.10 -14.99 25.67
C ARG A 83 -38.87 -14.06 25.64
N ARG A 84 -38.71 -13.32 24.53
CA ARG A 84 -38.05 -12.00 24.46
C ARG A 84 -38.46 -11.31 23.15
N MET A 85 -39.76 -11.03 23.02
CA MET A 85 -40.34 -10.14 21.99
C MET A 85 -41.14 -9.03 22.68
N SER A 86 -40.40 -8.12 23.32
CA SER A 86 -40.81 -6.77 23.72
C SER A 86 -39.53 -6.05 24.16
N ASP A 87 -39.43 -4.75 23.89
CA ASP A 87 -38.30 -3.85 24.17
C ASP A 87 -37.03 -4.07 23.31
N ARG A 88 -37.10 -3.58 22.06
CA ARG A 88 -35.93 -3.23 21.21
C ARG A 88 -36.18 -1.89 20.49
N ASN A 89 -36.18 -0.78 21.25
CA ASN A 89 -36.21 0.59 20.71
C ASN A 89 -34.82 1.28 20.76
N GLY A 90 -33.74 0.50 20.92
CA GLY A 90 -32.36 0.97 20.72
C GLY A 90 -31.84 0.56 19.34
N PRO A 91 -30.77 1.20 18.82
CA PRO A 91 -30.09 0.73 17.63
C PRO A 91 -29.60 -0.72 17.82
N PRO A 92 -29.49 -1.52 16.74
CA PRO A 92 -28.96 -2.86 16.83
C PRO A 92 -27.53 -2.82 17.39
N VAL A 93 -27.31 -3.52 18.50
CA VAL A 93 -25.99 -3.63 19.12
C VAL A 93 -25.30 -4.85 18.54
N PHE A 94 -24.26 -4.62 17.76
CA PHE A 94 -23.36 -5.67 17.30
C PHE A 94 -22.68 -6.35 18.50
N THR A 95 -22.51 -7.67 18.44
CA THR A 95 -21.78 -8.44 19.46
C THR A 95 -21.14 -9.64 18.76
N PRO A 96 -19.81 -9.61 18.51
CA PRO A 96 -19.15 -10.64 17.71
C PRO A 96 -19.24 -12.03 18.37
N PRO A 97 -19.57 -13.10 17.62
CA PRO A 97 -19.54 -14.46 18.15
C PRO A 97 -18.09 -14.96 18.34
N ALA A 98 -17.90 -15.87 19.29
CA ALA A 98 -16.61 -16.54 19.46
C ALA A 98 -16.38 -17.53 18.31
N HIS A 99 -15.26 -17.38 17.60
CA HIS A 99 -14.86 -18.23 16.48
C HIS A 99 -13.39 -18.71 16.66
N ARG A 100 -12.91 -19.61 15.79
CA ARG A 100 -11.49 -20.01 15.76
C ARG A 100 -10.72 -19.14 14.77
N PRO A 101 -9.54 -18.59 15.13
CA PRO A 101 -8.75 -17.79 14.19
C PRO A 101 -8.46 -18.54 12.89
N THR A 102 -8.71 -17.88 11.76
CA THR A 102 -8.36 -18.41 10.43
C THR A 102 -6.83 -18.54 10.29
N PRO A 103 -6.28 -19.62 9.72
CA PRO A 103 -4.84 -19.76 9.52
C PRO A 103 -4.31 -18.84 8.40
N PRO A 104 -2.99 -18.57 8.35
CA PRO A 104 -2.32 -18.00 7.17
C PRO A 104 -2.54 -18.82 5.88
N PRO A 105 -2.39 -18.23 4.68
CA PRO A 105 -2.57 -18.90 3.39
C PRO A 105 -1.39 -19.85 3.08
N ALA A 106 -1.36 -20.97 3.81
CA ALA A 106 -0.20 -21.85 3.87
C ALA A 106 0.09 -22.60 2.57
N ASP A 107 -0.91 -22.83 1.72
CA ASP A 107 -0.79 -23.62 0.47
C ASP A 107 -0.68 -22.75 -0.79
N VAL A 108 -0.70 -21.42 -0.66
CA VAL A 108 -0.62 -20.51 -1.82
C VAL A 108 0.83 -20.32 -2.28
N ARG A 109 1.10 -20.72 -3.53
CA ARG A 109 2.38 -20.47 -4.19
C ARG A 109 2.41 -19.11 -4.87
N GLY A 110 3.52 -18.37 -4.76
CA GLY A 110 3.64 -17.02 -5.34
C GLY A 110 2.51 -16.09 -4.90
N ASN A 111 1.75 -15.54 -5.83
CA ASN A 111 0.46 -14.89 -5.56
C ASN A 111 -0.73 -15.62 -6.22
N ASP A 112 -0.62 -16.92 -6.50
CA ASP A 112 -1.66 -17.72 -7.14
C ASP A 112 -2.81 -18.06 -6.18
N TRP A 113 -3.59 -17.03 -5.84
CA TRP A 113 -4.75 -17.06 -4.95
C TRP A 113 -5.81 -18.10 -5.35
N ARG A 114 -5.84 -18.51 -6.62
CA ARG A 114 -6.76 -19.52 -7.17
C ARG A 114 -6.58 -20.90 -6.54
N SER A 115 -5.43 -21.14 -5.93
CA SER A 115 -5.14 -22.35 -5.15
C SER A 115 -5.87 -22.42 -3.80
N LEU A 116 -6.38 -21.30 -3.28
CA LEU A 116 -7.13 -21.28 -2.03
C LEU A 116 -8.57 -21.75 -2.26
N GLY A 117 -8.96 -22.85 -1.59
CA GLY A 117 -10.33 -23.36 -1.64
C GLY A 117 -11.29 -22.45 -0.87
N VAL A 118 -12.16 -21.75 -1.60
CA VAL A 118 -13.17 -20.83 -1.02
C VAL A 118 -14.56 -21.22 -1.51
N ALA A 119 -15.54 -21.18 -0.61
CA ALA A 119 -16.94 -21.45 -0.95
C ALA A 119 -17.47 -20.47 -2.02
N PRO A 120 -18.21 -20.96 -3.04
CA PRO A 120 -19.06 -20.12 -3.88
C PRO A 120 -20.10 -19.35 -3.05
N LEU A 121 -20.53 -18.19 -3.54
CA LEU A 121 -21.42 -17.28 -2.80
C LEU A 121 -22.79 -17.88 -2.44
N ASP A 122 -23.33 -18.75 -3.30
CA ASP A 122 -24.65 -19.39 -3.15
C ASP A 122 -24.69 -20.48 -2.07
N VAL A 123 -23.53 -20.98 -1.63
CA VAL A 123 -23.38 -22.02 -0.59
C VAL A 123 -22.43 -21.60 0.54
N PHE A 124 -22.02 -20.34 0.58
CA PHE A 124 -21.16 -19.80 1.64
C PHE A 124 -21.97 -19.58 2.92
N GLU A 125 -21.47 -20.09 4.05
CA GLU A 125 -22.04 -19.88 5.38
C GLU A 125 -21.18 -18.88 6.20
N PRO A 126 -21.64 -17.62 6.37
CA PRO A 126 -20.97 -16.63 7.20
C PRO A 126 -20.86 -17.00 8.69
N LEU A 127 -19.67 -16.83 9.25
CA LEU A 127 -19.36 -17.05 10.67
C LEU A 127 -18.50 -15.93 11.29
N LEU A 128 -17.68 -15.24 10.50
CA LEU A 128 -16.79 -14.18 11.01
C LEU A 128 -17.54 -12.85 11.20
N PRO A 129 -17.30 -12.12 12.30
CA PRO A 129 -17.78 -10.76 12.44
C PRO A 129 -16.98 -9.79 11.55
N VAL A 130 -17.67 -8.87 10.89
CA VAL A 130 -17.10 -7.91 9.94
C VAL A 130 -17.35 -6.47 10.38
N THR A 131 -16.38 -5.59 10.21
CA THR A 131 -16.60 -4.14 10.29
C THR A 131 -16.34 -3.50 8.94
N VAL A 132 -17.35 -2.84 8.39
CA VAL A 132 -17.18 -1.93 7.24
C VAL A 132 -16.76 -0.57 7.76
N VAL A 133 -15.57 -0.12 7.37
CA VAL A 133 -15.02 1.20 7.71
C VAL A 133 -15.26 2.12 6.51
N VAL A 134 -16.10 3.13 6.70
CA VAL A 134 -16.48 4.09 5.64
C VAL A 134 -15.75 5.41 5.84
N SER A 135 -14.83 5.77 4.92
CA SER A 135 -14.14 7.06 4.92
C SER A 135 -15.10 8.17 4.46
N TYR A 136 -15.35 9.20 5.28
CA TYR A 136 -16.28 10.29 4.98
C TYR A 136 -15.65 11.69 5.15
N TYR A 137 -15.97 12.59 4.21
CA TYR A 137 -15.71 14.02 4.30
C TYR A 137 -16.73 14.80 3.46
N GLU A 138 -17.50 15.71 4.08
CA GLU A 138 -18.41 16.70 3.44
C GLU A 138 -19.38 16.20 2.33
N ALA A 139 -19.68 14.90 2.25
CA ALA A 139 -20.46 14.30 1.15
C ALA A 139 -21.74 13.55 1.62
N PRO A 140 -22.71 14.22 2.29
CA PRO A 140 -23.84 13.56 2.96
C PRO A 140 -24.76 12.81 1.98
N ASP A 141 -25.06 13.40 0.82
CA ASP A 141 -25.89 12.76 -0.21
C ASP A 141 -25.24 11.47 -0.73
N ALA A 142 -23.91 11.47 -0.91
CA ALA A 142 -23.18 10.31 -1.38
C ALA A 142 -23.12 9.19 -0.34
N LEU A 143 -22.88 9.57 0.92
CA LEU A 143 -22.93 8.65 2.06
C LEU A 143 -24.32 8.00 2.20
N ALA A 144 -25.40 8.73 1.95
CA ALA A 144 -26.76 8.18 2.02
C ALA A 144 -26.99 7.07 0.97
N LEU A 145 -26.50 7.23 -0.26
CA LEU A 145 -26.56 6.16 -1.28
C LEU A 145 -25.67 4.95 -0.89
N THR A 146 -24.48 5.20 -0.37
CA THR A 146 -23.55 4.15 0.08
C THR A 146 -24.11 3.33 1.24
N LEU A 147 -24.70 3.99 2.25
CA LEU A 147 -25.39 3.32 3.36
C LEU A 147 -26.62 2.53 2.88
N ALA A 148 -27.37 3.02 1.89
CA ALA A 148 -28.47 2.29 1.29
C ALA A 148 -28.02 1.01 0.53
N GLY A 149 -26.82 1.00 -0.06
CA GLY A 149 -26.19 -0.21 -0.61
C GLY A 149 -25.75 -1.19 0.48
N LEU A 150 -25.26 -0.69 1.61
CA LEU A 150 -24.92 -1.52 2.78
C LEU A 150 -26.15 -2.13 3.46
N GLU A 151 -27.33 -1.50 3.37
CA GLU A 151 -28.59 -2.07 3.86
C GLU A 151 -29.13 -3.25 3.02
N ARG A 152 -28.50 -3.54 1.87
CA ARG A 152 -28.86 -4.63 0.95
C ARG A 152 -27.95 -5.86 1.03
N GLN A 153 -26.96 -5.87 1.94
CA GLN A 153 -25.99 -6.95 1.99
C GLN A 153 -26.64 -8.30 2.31
N THR A 154 -26.25 -9.35 1.58
CA THR A 154 -26.69 -10.74 1.83
C THR A 154 -26.01 -11.37 3.05
N TYR A 155 -24.96 -10.73 3.56
CA TYR A 155 -24.30 -11.10 4.81
C TYR A 155 -25.21 -10.87 6.03
N PRO A 156 -25.24 -11.77 7.03
CA PRO A 156 -26.12 -11.61 8.19
C PRO A 156 -25.88 -10.30 8.94
N MET A 157 -26.95 -9.54 9.14
CA MET A 157 -26.94 -8.20 9.77
C MET A 157 -26.45 -8.20 11.23
N ASP A 158 -26.44 -9.35 11.89
CA ASP A 158 -25.88 -9.56 13.23
C ASP A 158 -24.40 -9.96 13.21
N LEU A 159 -23.84 -10.25 12.03
CA LEU A 159 -22.42 -10.52 11.79
C LEU A 159 -21.66 -9.33 11.18
N PHE A 160 -22.27 -8.15 11.00
CA PHE A 160 -21.51 -6.94 10.65
C PHE A 160 -21.96 -5.64 11.31
N GLU A 161 -21.01 -4.72 11.47
CA GLU A 161 -21.26 -3.31 11.83
C GLU A 161 -20.68 -2.36 10.77
N VAL A 162 -21.15 -1.11 10.79
CA VAL A 162 -20.63 -0.03 9.93
C VAL A 162 -20.09 1.10 10.81
N VAL A 163 -18.83 1.46 10.60
CA VAL A 163 -18.17 2.59 11.26
C VAL A 163 -17.86 3.64 10.21
N VAL A 164 -18.64 4.73 10.21
CA VAL A 164 -18.35 5.91 9.39
C VAL A 164 -17.32 6.76 10.13
N VAL A 165 -16.26 7.17 9.44
CA VAL A 165 -15.21 8.02 10.00
C VAL A 165 -15.21 9.36 9.28
N ASP A 166 -15.60 10.40 10.02
CA ASP A 166 -15.68 11.78 9.56
C ASP A 166 -14.31 12.46 9.72
N ASP A 167 -13.63 12.73 8.60
CA ASP A 167 -12.29 13.35 8.51
C ASP A 167 -12.32 14.87 8.75
N GLY A 168 -13.10 15.31 9.73
CA GLY A 168 -13.16 16.71 10.17
C GLY A 168 -14.08 17.63 9.37
N SER A 169 -15.24 17.16 8.90
CA SER A 169 -16.22 18.01 8.21
C SER A 169 -16.70 19.21 9.06
N ASP A 170 -17.03 20.35 8.44
CA ASP A 170 -17.68 21.50 9.09
C ASP A 170 -19.06 21.83 8.47
N PRO A 171 -20.18 21.54 9.16
CA PRO A 171 -20.27 20.95 10.50
C PRO A 171 -19.95 19.44 10.50
N PRO A 172 -19.60 18.86 11.67
CA PRO A 172 -19.39 17.42 11.81
C PRO A 172 -20.62 16.61 11.40
N LEU A 173 -20.39 15.38 10.91
CA LEU A 173 -21.44 14.50 10.39
C LEU A 173 -22.52 14.19 11.44
N ASP A 174 -23.75 14.59 11.15
CA ASP A 174 -24.93 14.19 11.91
C ASP A 174 -25.79 13.22 11.10
N LEU A 175 -25.82 11.95 11.53
CA LEU A 175 -26.63 10.90 10.88
C LEU A 175 -28.13 11.21 10.88
N ALA A 176 -28.63 12.05 11.80
CA ALA A 176 -30.04 12.44 11.83
C ALA A 176 -30.42 13.38 10.66
N GLN A 177 -29.44 13.93 9.94
CA GLN A 177 -29.63 14.80 8.78
C GLN A 177 -29.57 14.04 7.44
N LEU A 178 -29.16 12.76 7.46
CA LEU A 178 -29.13 11.90 6.29
C LEU A 178 -30.51 11.28 6.01
N ASP A 179 -30.89 11.14 4.73
CA ASP A 179 -32.12 10.46 4.32
C ASP A 179 -32.01 8.92 4.40
N LEU A 180 -31.89 8.42 5.63
CA LEU A 180 -31.80 6.99 5.95
C LEU A 180 -33.17 6.37 6.27
N ALA A 181 -34.27 7.10 6.08
CA ALA A 181 -35.60 6.62 6.42
C ALA A 181 -36.07 5.53 5.41
N PRO A 182 -36.56 4.36 5.86
CA PRO A 182 -37.22 3.40 4.99
C PRO A 182 -38.53 3.96 4.41
N LEU A 183 -38.89 3.56 3.18
CA LEU A 183 -40.11 4.01 2.48
C LEU A 183 -41.42 3.90 3.29
N ASN A 184 -41.49 2.97 4.26
CA ASN A 184 -42.68 2.73 5.08
C ASN A 184 -42.77 3.61 6.33
N GLY A 185 -41.82 4.52 6.56
CA GLY A 185 -41.91 5.58 7.57
C GLY A 185 -41.54 5.18 9.00
N THR A 186 -40.80 6.07 9.67
CA THR A 186 -40.47 6.02 11.12
C THR A 186 -39.77 4.74 11.60
N GLY A 187 -38.49 4.60 11.25
CA GLY A 187 -37.57 3.66 11.90
C GLY A 187 -36.10 4.07 11.67
N PRO A 188 -35.17 3.72 12.59
CA PRO A 188 -33.74 3.88 12.33
C PRO A 188 -33.28 2.96 11.19
N SER A 189 -32.08 3.23 10.65
CA SER A 189 -31.41 2.33 9.71
C SER A 189 -31.33 0.90 10.25
N ARG A 190 -31.32 -0.09 9.34
CA ARG A 190 -31.15 -1.51 9.71
C ARG A 190 -29.73 -1.83 10.18
N LEU A 191 -28.75 -0.97 9.88
CA LEU A 191 -27.33 -1.16 10.16
C LEU A 191 -27.00 -0.95 11.65
N SER A 192 -26.07 -1.74 12.19
CA SER A 192 -25.34 -1.38 13.41
C SER A 192 -24.34 -0.27 13.06
N LEU A 193 -24.82 0.97 13.03
CA LEU A 193 -24.11 2.15 12.53
C LEU A 193 -23.50 2.99 13.66
N ARG A 194 -22.22 3.37 13.52
CA ARG A 194 -21.48 4.24 14.44
C ARG A 194 -20.73 5.32 13.66
N VAL A 195 -20.58 6.51 14.24
CA VAL A 195 -19.70 7.57 13.72
C VAL A 195 -18.49 7.72 14.63
N VAL A 196 -17.32 7.93 14.03
CA VAL A 196 -16.09 8.39 14.69
C VAL A 196 -15.70 9.70 14.03
N HIS A 197 -15.55 10.76 14.83
CA HIS A 197 -15.05 12.05 14.34
C HIS A 197 -13.57 12.19 14.67
N GLN A 198 -12.83 12.91 13.83
CA GLN A 198 -11.49 13.38 14.13
C GLN A 198 -11.37 14.89 13.87
N GLU A 199 -10.32 15.50 14.38
CA GLU A 199 -10.00 16.91 14.12
C GLU A 199 -9.61 17.11 12.65
N ASP A 200 -10.06 18.20 12.04
CA ASP A 200 -9.51 18.70 10.78
C ASP A 200 -8.07 19.16 11.02
N LEU A 201 -7.13 18.38 10.48
CA LEU A 201 -5.71 18.68 10.45
C LEU A 201 -5.22 18.70 8.98
N GLY A 202 -6.11 19.04 8.06
CA GLY A 202 -5.98 18.73 6.64
C GLY A 202 -6.18 17.24 6.35
N PHE A 203 -6.02 16.90 5.06
CA PHE A 203 -6.29 15.57 4.49
C PHE A 203 -5.78 14.42 5.36
N GLY A 204 -6.71 13.67 5.95
CA GLY A 204 -6.46 12.73 7.03
C GLY A 204 -6.91 11.30 6.75
N LEU A 205 -7.14 10.93 5.49
CA LEU A 205 -7.67 9.62 5.07
C LEU A 205 -6.99 8.40 5.73
N ALA A 206 -5.65 8.38 5.82
CA ALA A 206 -4.92 7.31 6.50
C ALA A 206 -5.26 7.23 8.01
N ARG A 207 -5.33 8.39 8.68
CA ARG A 207 -5.75 8.55 10.08
C ARG A 207 -7.22 8.16 10.27
N ALA A 208 -8.09 8.52 9.34
CA ALA A 208 -9.50 8.15 9.35
C ALA A 208 -9.69 6.63 9.26
N ARG A 209 -9.04 5.96 8.28
CA ARG A 209 -9.07 4.49 8.16
C ARG A 209 -8.52 3.80 9.41
N ASN A 210 -7.42 4.30 10.00
CA ASN A 210 -6.88 3.77 11.25
C ASN A 210 -7.81 3.99 12.45
N ASN A 211 -8.50 5.13 12.53
CA ASN A 211 -9.48 5.42 13.57
C ASN A 211 -10.71 4.50 13.47
N GLY A 212 -11.18 4.22 12.25
CA GLY A 212 -12.22 3.20 12.01
C GLY A 212 -11.77 1.80 12.40
N ALA A 213 -10.58 1.36 11.98
CA ALA A 213 -10.00 0.07 12.35
C ALA A 213 -9.82 -0.11 13.87
N ARG A 214 -9.48 0.97 14.59
CA ARG A 214 -9.39 0.96 16.06
C ARG A 214 -10.75 0.89 16.74
N ALA A 215 -11.78 1.49 16.13
CA ALA A 215 -13.16 1.46 16.62
C ALA A 215 -13.91 0.15 16.27
N ALA A 216 -13.42 -0.60 15.29
CA ALA A 216 -13.99 -1.86 14.79
C ALA A 216 -13.99 -2.99 15.84
N GLN A 217 -15.08 -3.75 15.88
CA GLN A 217 -15.27 -4.95 16.69
C GLN A 217 -15.21 -6.25 15.87
N GLY A 218 -15.26 -6.15 14.54
CA GLY A 218 -15.11 -7.28 13.62
C GLY A 218 -13.67 -7.78 13.48
N ASP A 219 -13.55 -9.06 13.13
CA ASP A 219 -12.28 -9.74 12.84
C ASP A 219 -11.82 -9.51 11.39
N VAL A 220 -12.75 -9.16 10.50
CA VAL A 220 -12.46 -8.69 9.13
C VAL A 220 -12.80 -7.21 9.03
N LEU A 221 -11.85 -6.41 8.53
CA LEU A 221 -12.07 -5.02 8.17
C LEU A 221 -12.31 -4.94 6.66
N ILE A 222 -13.34 -4.20 6.24
CA ILE A 222 -13.55 -3.84 4.84
C ILE A 222 -13.56 -2.32 4.73
N PHE A 223 -12.65 -1.75 3.95
CA PHE A 223 -12.56 -0.31 3.73
C PHE A 223 -13.34 0.07 2.48
N LEU A 224 -14.19 1.10 2.62
CA LEU A 224 -15.08 1.62 1.60
C LEU A 224 -15.03 3.15 1.66
N ASP A 225 -14.93 3.84 0.53
CA ASP A 225 -15.05 5.31 0.52
C ASP A 225 -16.54 5.72 0.46
N CYS A 226 -16.92 6.87 1.03
CA CYS A 226 -18.34 7.23 1.21
C CYS A 226 -19.15 7.44 -0.09
N ASP A 227 -18.49 7.52 -1.24
CA ASP A 227 -19.07 7.68 -2.58
C ASP A 227 -19.15 6.35 -3.38
N MET A 228 -18.95 5.21 -2.71
CA MET A 228 -18.93 3.89 -3.34
C MET A 228 -20.12 3.02 -2.91
N VAL A 229 -21.13 2.87 -3.78
CA VAL A 229 -22.34 2.10 -3.49
C VAL A 229 -22.12 0.60 -3.78
N PRO A 230 -22.12 -0.28 -2.77
CA PRO A 230 -21.84 -1.72 -2.98
C PRO A 230 -23.05 -2.49 -3.55
N GLU A 231 -22.77 -3.52 -4.35
CA GLU A 231 -23.76 -4.55 -4.73
C GLU A 231 -24.17 -5.43 -3.53
N ALA A 232 -25.29 -6.14 -3.65
CA ALA A 232 -25.87 -6.92 -2.54
C ALA A 232 -24.96 -8.05 -2.00
N ASP A 233 -24.12 -8.67 -2.84
CA ASP A 233 -23.19 -9.73 -2.41
C ASP A 233 -21.78 -9.23 -2.06
N TRP A 234 -21.55 -7.91 -2.10
CA TRP A 234 -20.21 -7.30 -1.97
C TRP A 234 -19.48 -7.70 -0.68
N LEU A 235 -20.16 -7.62 0.47
CA LEU A 235 -19.60 -7.94 1.78
C LEU A 235 -19.30 -9.43 1.87
N ALA A 236 -20.21 -10.29 1.40
CA ALA A 236 -20.02 -11.74 1.36
C ALA A 236 -18.86 -12.16 0.43
N ALA A 237 -18.72 -11.48 -0.72
CA ALA A 237 -17.64 -11.70 -1.69
C ALA A 237 -16.26 -11.40 -1.09
N HIS A 238 -16.13 -10.35 -0.29
CA HIS A 238 -14.91 -10.11 0.50
C HIS A 238 -14.75 -11.15 1.62
N ALA A 239 -15.77 -11.32 2.47
CA ALA A 239 -15.66 -12.06 3.72
C ALA A 239 -15.33 -13.55 3.53
N ARG A 240 -15.84 -14.20 2.48
CA ARG A 240 -15.62 -15.64 2.21
C ARG A 240 -14.14 -16.03 2.13
N TRP A 241 -13.27 -15.16 1.60
CA TRP A 241 -11.83 -15.40 1.54
C TRP A 241 -11.19 -15.41 2.92
N HIS A 242 -11.61 -14.51 3.81
CA HIS A 242 -11.11 -14.41 5.19
C HIS A 242 -11.59 -15.54 6.10
N HIS A 243 -12.59 -16.32 5.66
CA HIS A 243 -12.95 -17.60 6.29
C HIS A 243 -11.98 -18.74 5.88
N ALA A 244 -11.24 -18.58 4.78
CA ALA A 244 -10.29 -19.57 4.27
C ALA A 244 -8.83 -19.27 4.67
N ALA A 245 -8.40 -17.99 4.65
CA ALA A 245 -7.09 -17.58 5.18
C ALA A 245 -7.08 -16.16 5.78
N SER A 246 -6.22 -15.92 6.78
CA SER A 246 -6.10 -14.63 7.49
C SER A 246 -5.32 -13.55 6.73
N ASP A 247 -4.22 -13.92 6.09
CA ASP A 247 -3.22 -12.98 5.56
C ASP A 247 -3.53 -12.64 4.10
N LEU A 248 -4.74 -12.15 3.86
CA LEU A 248 -5.25 -11.81 2.53
C LEU A 248 -5.49 -10.31 2.41
N LEU A 249 -5.29 -9.78 1.20
CA LEU A 249 -5.91 -8.53 0.75
C LEU A 249 -6.85 -8.86 -0.40
N THR A 250 -8.15 -8.87 -0.14
CA THR A 250 -9.16 -9.02 -1.20
C THR A 250 -9.48 -7.65 -1.77
N LEU A 251 -9.28 -7.46 -3.08
CA LEU A 251 -9.41 -6.20 -3.79
C LEU A 251 -10.71 -6.22 -4.60
N GLY A 252 -11.65 -5.35 -4.24
CA GLY A 252 -12.92 -5.23 -4.94
C GLY A 252 -12.81 -4.36 -6.19
N PHE A 253 -13.77 -4.49 -7.09
CA PHE A 253 -13.81 -3.76 -8.36
C PHE A 253 -14.75 -2.56 -8.27
N ARG A 254 -14.56 -1.56 -9.14
CA ARG A 254 -15.46 -0.40 -9.21
C ARG A 254 -15.79 0.01 -10.63
N GLN A 255 -17.00 0.54 -10.80
CA GLN A 255 -17.47 1.17 -12.03
C GLN A 255 -17.98 2.58 -11.68
N HIS A 256 -17.63 3.57 -12.48
CA HIS A 256 -18.05 4.96 -12.27
C HIS A 256 -19.33 5.25 -13.04
N VAL A 257 -20.29 5.92 -12.39
CA VAL A 257 -21.60 6.23 -12.95
C VAL A 257 -22.18 7.51 -12.37
N GLU A 258 -22.77 8.34 -13.21
CA GLU A 258 -23.52 9.52 -12.77
C GLU A 258 -24.79 9.11 -12.01
N VAL A 259 -24.93 9.54 -10.75
CA VAL A 259 -26.08 9.21 -9.89
C VAL A 259 -27.14 10.32 -9.82
N ASP A 260 -27.02 11.35 -10.67
CA ASP A 260 -27.92 12.50 -10.71
C ASP A 260 -29.40 12.03 -10.84
N GLY A 261 -30.25 12.41 -9.88
CA GLY A 261 -31.66 12.03 -9.81
C GLY A 261 -31.96 10.65 -9.19
N ILE A 262 -31.00 10.00 -8.52
CA ILE A 262 -31.19 8.74 -7.78
C ILE A 262 -31.17 9.04 -6.28
N GLY A 263 -32.19 8.58 -5.55
CA GLY A 263 -32.27 8.69 -4.09
C GLY A 263 -31.87 7.42 -3.33
N ALA A 264 -31.70 7.52 -2.02
CA ALA A 264 -31.34 6.39 -1.16
C ALA A 264 -32.37 5.25 -1.20
N SER A 265 -33.66 5.56 -1.36
CA SER A 265 -34.71 4.54 -1.57
C SER A 265 -34.57 3.80 -2.90
N ASP A 266 -34.18 4.49 -3.98
CA ASP A 266 -34.00 3.86 -5.31
C ASP A 266 -32.85 2.84 -5.30
N VAL A 267 -31.86 3.04 -4.42
CA VAL A 267 -30.79 2.08 -4.11
C VAL A 267 -31.28 0.99 -3.16
N ARG A 268 -31.81 1.34 -1.99
CA ARG A 268 -32.19 0.42 -0.89
C ARG A 268 -33.24 -0.61 -1.32
N ASP A 269 -34.25 -0.17 -2.06
CA ASP A 269 -35.44 -0.96 -2.35
C ASP A 269 -35.36 -1.62 -3.76
N ARG A 270 -34.20 -1.52 -4.43
CA ARG A 270 -33.89 -2.14 -5.73
C ARG A 270 -33.81 -3.68 -5.61
N PRO A 271 -34.69 -4.44 -6.28
CA PRO A 271 -34.48 -5.88 -6.44
C PRO A 271 -33.30 -6.16 -7.36
N GLY A 272 -32.56 -7.24 -7.11
CA GLY A 272 -31.45 -7.68 -7.97
C GLY A 272 -30.21 -6.78 -7.89
N THR A 273 -29.57 -6.56 -9.05
CA THR A 273 -28.33 -5.77 -9.20
C THR A 273 -28.63 -4.27 -9.27
N LEU A 274 -27.66 -3.46 -8.85
CA LEU A 274 -27.66 -2.02 -9.11
C LEU A 274 -27.44 -1.65 -10.59
N ALA A 275 -26.92 -2.55 -11.44
CA ALA A 275 -26.76 -2.27 -12.87
C ALA A 275 -28.07 -1.80 -13.53
N ASP A 276 -29.20 -2.38 -13.12
CA ASP A 276 -30.55 -2.06 -13.62
C ASP A 276 -31.06 -0.67 -13.17
N LEU A 277 -30.45 -0.08 -12.12
CA LEU A 277 -30.72 1.31 -11.70
C LEU A 277 -29.98 2.31 -12.60
N PHE A 278 -28.92 1.86 -13.26
CA PHE A 278 -28.03 2.66 -14.09
C PHE A 278 -28.22 2.43 -15.60
N GLU A 279 -29.26 1.69 -16.00
CA GLU A 279 -29.56 1.44 -17.41
C GLU A 279 -29.67 2.75 -18.21
N GLY A 280 -29.02 2.79 -19.38
CA GLY A 280 -28.98 3.97 -20.25
C GLY A 280 -28.00 5.07 -19.80
N ARG A 281 -27.34 4.94 -18.64
CA ARG A 281 -26.28 5.87 -18.21
C ARG A 281 -24.90 5.42 -18.72
N PRO A 282 -23.97 6.33 -19.05
CA PRO A 282 -22.58 5.97 -19.33
C PRO A 282 -21.92 5.34 -18.09
N ILE A 283 -21.28 4.20 -18.28
CA ILE A 283 -20.55 3.48 -17.22
C ILE A 283 -19.07 3.43 -17.60
N GLN A 284 -18.19 3.91 -16.72
CA GLN A 284 -16.74 3.93 -16.98
C GLN A 284 -16.02 2.91 -16.09
N ARG A 285 -15.25 2.02 -16.72
CA ARG A 285 -14.39 1.04 -16.04
C ARG A 285 -12.96 1.57 -15.93
N PRO A 286 -12.26 1.45 -14.79
CA PRO A 286 -10.86 1.83 -14.67
C PRO A 286 -9.96 0.97 -15.56
N GLU A 287 -9.70 1.40 -16.80
CA GLU A 287 -8.91 0.63 -17.79
C GLU A 287 -7.53 0.20 -17.26
N TRP A 288 -6.94 1.00 -16.37
CA TRP A 288 -5.64 0.69 -15.78
C TRP A 288 -5.67 -0.54 -14.87
N ILE A 289 -6.80 -0.82 -14.21
CA ILE A 289 -6.99 -2.03 -13.39
C ILE A 289 -7.13 -3.23 -14.32
N GLU A 290 -7.98 -3.17 -15.35
CA GLU A 290 -8.19 -4.31 -16.25
C GLU A 290 -6.92 -4.66 -17.05
N ARG A 291 -6.19 -3.65 -17.57
CA ARG A 291 -4.85 -3.86 -18.17
C ARG A 291 -3.86 -4.49 -17.18
N ARG A 292 -4.00 -4.18 -15.88
CA ARG A 292 -3.14 -4.72 -14.84
C ARG A 292 -3.48 -6.17 -14.51
N MET A 293 -4.77 -6.50 -14.45
CA MET A 293 -5.25 -7.90 -14.34
C MET A 293 -4.74 -8.74 -15.50
N GLU A 294 -4.94 -8.29 -16.74
CA GLU A 294 -4.46 -8.99 -17.95
C GLU A 294 -2.93 -9.20 -17.91
N ALA A 295 -2.16 -8.16 -17.57
CA ALA A 295 -0.70 -8.23 -17.48
C ALA A 295 -0.17 -9.06 -16.30
N THR A 296 -1.02 -9.53 -15.39
CA THR A 296 -0.63 -10.29 -14.19
C THR A 296 -1.38 -11.60 -13.99
N ASP A 297 -2.14 -12.07 -14.99
CA ASP A 297 -2.99 -13.27 -14.89
C ASP A 297 -3.98 -13.16 -13.70
N ASP A 298 -4.75 -12.06 -13.66
CA ASP A 298 -5.57 -11.65 -12.51
C ASP A 298 -4.76 -11.68 -11.20
N LEU A 299 -3.62 -10.99 -11.14
CA LEU A 299 -2.66 -10.98 -10.02
C LEU A 299 -2.02 -12.33 -9.65
N ALA A 300 -2.29 -13.43 -10.35
CA ALA A 300 -1.76 -14.75 -10.00
C ALA A 300 -0.31 -15.00 -10.48
N SER A 301 0.25 -14.13 -11.32
CA SER A 301 1.63 -14.26 -11.80
C SER A 301 2.70 -13.93 -10.74
N ASP A 302 3.92 -14.39 -10.95
CA ASP A 302 5.09 -14.08 -10.10
C ASP A 302 5.62 -12.63 -10.25
N ALA A 303 4.78 -11.69 -10.68
CA ALA A 303 5.16 -10.29 -10.86
C ALA A 303 5.46 -9.61 -9.51
N ASP A 304 6.60 -8.94 -9.42
CA ASP A 304 7.06 -8.30 -8.17
C ASP A 304 6.30 -7.02 -7.79
N ASP A 305 5.37 -6.58 -8.64
CA ASP A 305 4.66 -5.31 -8.51
C ASP A 305 3.13 -5.45 -8.39
N VAL A 306 2.59 -6.65 -8.11
CA VAL A 306 1.12 -6.90 -7.96
C VAL A 306 0.44 -5.97 -6.96
N PHE A 307 1.16 -5.59 -5.89
CA PHE A 307 0.73 -4.66 -4.85
C PHE A 307 0.30 -3.27 -5.36
N ARG A 308 0.76 -2.86 -6.54
CA ARG A 308 0.41 -1.55 -7.14
C ARG A 308 -1.04 -1.46 -7.62
N THR A 309 -1.83 -2.51 -7.40
CA THR A 309 -3.25 -2.59 -7.74
C THR A 309 -4.15 -2.49 -6.51
N VAL A 310 -3.58 -2.43 -5.31
CA VAL A 310 -4.33 -2.15 -4.07
C VAL A 310 -4.89 -0.73 -4.14
N THR A 311 -6.21 -0.60 -3.95
CA THR A 311 -6.89 0.70 -3.87
C THR A 311 -7.69 0.80 -2.58
N GLY A 312 -7.46 1.85 -1.80
CA GLY A 312 -7.94 1.94 -0.41
C GLY A 312 -9.46 1.97 -0.21
N GLY A 313 -10.22 2.36 -1.24
CA GLY A 313 -11.67 2.55 -1.19
C GLY A 313 -12.54 1.32 -1.48
N ASN A 314 -11.95 0.15 -1.73
CA ASN A 314 -12.70 -1.12 -1.90
C ASN A 314 -11.77 -2.33 -1.67
N PHE A 315 -11.45 -2.62 -0.41
CA PHE A 315 -10.68 -3.83 -0.07
C PHE A 315 -10.97 -4.36 1.33
N ALA A 316 -10.71 -5.64 1.56
CA ALA A 316 -10.79 -6.25 2.89
C ALA A 316 -9.50 -6.94 3.33
N VAL A 317 -9.32 -6.99 4.65
CA VAL A 317 -8.15 -7.53 5.36
C VAL A 317 -8.59 -8.05 6.75
N SER A 318 -7.98 -9.11 7.27
CA SER A 318 -8.22 -9.47 8.68
C SER A 318 -7.62 -8.43 9.62
N LYS A 319 -8.33 -8.08 10.70
CA LYS A 319 -7.91 -7.04 11.66
C LYS A 319 -6.54 -7.37 12.27
N ALA A 320 -6.34 -8.62 12.66
CA ALA A 320 -5.06 -9.11 13.19
C ALA A 320 -3.90 -8.96 12.18
N PHE A 321 -4.13 -9.21 10.87
CA PHE A 321 -3.10 -8.99 9.86
C PHE A 321 -2.88 -7.51 9.56
N PHE A 322 -3.93 -6.68 9.56
CA PHE A 322 -3.82 -5.22 9.41
C PHE A 322 -2.96 -4.58 10.53
N GLU A 323 -3.16 -5.01 11.77
CA GLU A 323 -2.33 -4.63 12.93
C GLU A 323 -0.90 -5.16 12.78
N THR A 324 -0.72 -6.43 12.39
CA THR A 324 0.59 -7.04 12.12
C THR A 324 1.38 -6.32 11.02
N ALA A 325 0.67 -5.79 10.00
CA ALA A 325 1.26 -5.05 8.90
C ALA A 325 1.64 -3.61 9.26
N GLY A 326 1.19 -3.10 10.42
CA GLY A 326 1.47 -1.74 10.89
C GLY A 326 0.42 -0.70 10.49
N THR A 327 -0.80 -1.09 10.13
CA THR A 327 -1.93 -0.19 9.77
C THR A 327 -1.61 0.75 8.59
N PHE A 328 -2.37 1.83 8.33
CA PHE A 328 -1.96 2.85 7.35
C PHE A 328 -0.89 3.78 7.94
N ASP A 329 0.04 4.26 7.11
CA ASP A 329 1.01 5.31 7.51
C ASP A 329 0.31 6.68 7.58
N GLU A 330 0.04 7.15 8.80
CA GLU A 330 -0.65 8.44 9.03
C GLU A 330 0.16 9.67 8.61
N SER A 331 1.44 9.51 8.21
CA SER A 331 2.21 10.59 7.60
C SER A 331 1.87 10.81 6.11
N PHE A 332 0.91 10.08 5.53
CA PHE A 332 0.28 10.43 4.25
C PHE A 332 -0.81 11.50 4.50
N THR A 333 -0.41 12.77 4.53
CA THR A 333 -1.27 13.94 4.81
C THR A 333 -1.70 14.70 3.54
N GLN A 334 -1.74 14.01 2.40
CA GLN A 334 -2.20 14.51 1.10
C GLN A 334 -2.86 13.36 0.33
N TRP A 335 -3.61 13.67 -0.72
CA TRP A 335 -4.39 12.68 -1.46
C TRP A 335 -3.53 11.61 -2.16
N GLY A 336 -3.86 10.35 -1.87
CA GLY A 336 -3.41 9.15 -2.56
C GLY A 336 -2.07 8.55 -2.11
N SER A 337 -1.83 7.31 -2.56
CA SER A 337 -0.62 6.49 -2.37
C SER A 337 -0.45 5.79 -1.02
N GLU A 338 -1.26 6.11 -0.01
CA GLU A 338 -1.24 5.41 1.29
C GLU A 338 -1.67 3.93 1.17
N ASP A 339 -2.50 3.63 0.18
CA ASP A 339 -2.99 2.30 -0.18
C ASP A 339 -1.95 1.45 -0.92
N ILE A 340 -1.21 2.05 -1.86
CA ILE A 340 -0.08 1.40 -2.55
C ILE A 340 1.05 1.08 -1.56
N GLU A 341 1.30 1.96 -0.58
CA GLU A 341 2.31 1.76 0.46
C GLU A 341 1.90 0.64 1.43
N PHE A 342 0.66 0.66 1.94
CA PHE A 342 0.13 -0.44 2.74
C PHE A 342 0.13 -1.76 1.95
N GLY A 343 -0.23 -1.72 0.66
CA GLY A 343 -0.18 -2.86 -0.26
C GLY A 343 1.23 -3.45 -0.39
N TRP A 344 2.27 -2.61 -0.49
CA TRP A 344 3.66 -3.09 -0.46
C TRP A 344 3.98 -3.78 0.87
N ARG A 345 3.69 -3.14 2.01
CA ARG A 345 3.99 -3.73 3.33
C ARG A 345 3.29 -5.07 3.54
N ALA A 346 2.00 -5.16 3.20
CA ALA A 346 1.24 -6.39 3.26
C ALA A 346 1.84 -7.49 2.37
N TYR A 347 2.16 -7.17 1.11
CA TYR A 347 2.79 -8.10 0.17
C TYR A 347 4.17 -8.56 0.66
N ALA A 348 5.04 -7.65 1.09
CA ALA A 348 6.37 -7.96 1.63
C ALA A 348 6.29 -8.80 2.91
N LEU A 349 5.25 -8.60 3.73
CA LEU A 349 4.91 -9.46 4.86
C LEU A 349 4.24 -10.78 4.46
N GLY A 350 4.14 -11.13 3.18
CA GLY A 350 3.66 -12.44 2.73
C GLY A 350 2.15 -12.56 2.58
N ALA A 351 1.40 -11.46 2.53
CA ALA A 351 -0.02 -11.51 2.16
C ALA A 351 -0.22 -12.15 0.77
N VAL A 352 -1.43 -12.62 0.52
CA VAL A 352 -1.90 -12.98 -0.84
C VAL A 352 -2.91 -11.92 -1.28
N LEU A 353 -2.70 -11.35 -2.46
CA LEU A 353 -3.60 -10.37 -3.06
C LEU A 353 -4.59 -11.09 -3.97
N VAL A 354 -5.88 -10.91 -3.71
CA VAL A 354 -6.97 -11.61 -4.40
C VAL A 354 -7.86 -10.57 -5.10
N PRO A 355 -7.97 -10.56 -6.44
CA PRO A 355 -8.94 -9.73 -7.14
C PRO A 355 -10.33 -10.37 -7.04
N GLU A 356 -11.24 -9.76 -6.28
CA GLU A 356 -12.61 -10.24 -6.08
C GLU A 356 -13.59 -9.46 -6.96
N ARG A 357 -13.83 -9.98 -8.17
CA ARG A 357 -14.71 -9.34 -9.17
C ARG A 357 -16.18 -9.30 -8.75
N SER A 358 -16.61 -10.14 -7.80
CA SER A 358 -17.97 -10.10 -7.22
C SER A 358 -18.12 -9.00 -6.16
N ALA A 359 -17.02 -8.51 -5.59
CA ALA A 359 -17.02 -7.33 -4.72
C ALA A 359 -17.05 -6.04 -5.55
N LEU A 360 -18.13 -5.85 -6.30
CA LEU A 360 -18.36 -4.69 -7.14
C LEU A 360 -19.02 -3.54 -6.37
N CYS A 361 -18.45 -2.34 -6.50
CA CYS A 361 -19.07 -1.08 -6.10
C CYS A 361 -19.31 -0.15 -7.30
N TRP A 362 -20.29 0.73 -7.15
CA TRP A 362 -20.61 1.81 -8.07
C TRP A 362 -20.12 3.12 -7.48
N HIS A 363 -19.03 3.65 -8.02
CA HIS A 363 -18.49 4.96 -7.66
C HIS A 363 -19.41 6.04 -8.23
N GLN A 364 -19.80 6.97 -7.38
CA GLN A 364 -20.71 8.05 -7.73
C GLN A 364 -19.96 9.13 -8.54
N GLY A 365 -20.54 9.53 -9.67
CA GLY A 365 -19.94 10.47 -10.63
C GLY A 365 -19.05 9.81 -11.69
N GLU A 366 -18.73 10.55 -12.75
CA GLU A 366 -17.74 10.15 -13.77
C GLU A 366 -16.34 9.89 -13.16
N GLY A 367 -15.56 9.01 -13.79
CA GLY A 367 -14.19 8.72 -13.37
C GLY A 367 -13.31 9.96 -13.44
N ALA A 368 -12.86 10.44 -12.28
CA ALA A 368 -12.25 11.76 -12.16
C ALA A 368 -11.07 11.97 -13.10
N VAL A 369 -11.17 13.00 -13.96
CA VAL A 369 -9.98 13.64 -14.53
C VAL A 369 -9.30 14.37 -13.37
N LEU A 370 -8.10 13.92 -13.01
CA LEU A 370 -7.32 14.51 -11.92
C LEU A 370 -7.25 16.04 -12.07
N SER A 371 -7.59 16.74 -10.99
CA SER A 371 -7.34 18.17 -10.85
C SER A 371 -5.84 18.47 -10.86
N GLU A 372 -5.50 19.74 -10.99
CA GLU A 372 -4.11 20.21 -10.90
C GLU A 372 -3.52 19.87 -9.52
N ASP A 373 -4.28 20.05 -8.45
CA ASP A 373 -3.87 19.75 -7.07
C ASP A 373 -3.67 18.24 -6.83
N GLU A 374 -4.58 17.37 -7.31
CA GLU A 374 -4.39 15.91 -7.23
C GLU A 374 -3.19 15.43 -8.06
N THR A 375 -2.97 16.05 -9.23
CA THR A 375 -1.80 15.76 -10.08
C THR A 375 -0.49 16.15 -9.37
N ILE A 376 -0.47 17.31 -8.69
CA ILE A 376 0.66 17.75 -7.87
C ILE A 376 0.85 16.83 -6.66
N SER A 377 -0.24 16.44 -5.98
CA SER A 377 -0.23 15.54 -4.83
C SER A 377 0.41 14.19 -5.21
N LEU A 378 -0.06 13.53 -6.27
CA LEU A 378 0.52 12.27 -6.73
C LEU A 378 2.00 12.38 -7.10
N ALA A 379 2.43 13.52 -7.67
CA ALA A 379 3.83 13.77 -7.97
C ALA A 379 4.69 13.87 -6.69
N GLN A 380 4.20 14.53 -5.63
CA GLN A 380 4.88 14.60 -4.33
C GLN A 380 4.85 13.25 -3.59
N GLN A 381 3.71 12.57 -3.59
CA GLN A 381 3.56 11.26 -2.96
C GLN A 381 4.48 10.21 -3.61
N ARG A 382 4.73 10.29 -4.93
CA ARG A 382 5.71 9.44 -5.61
C ARG A 382 7.12 9.57 -5.02
N ASP A 383 7.56 10.77 -4.64
CA ASP A 383 8.85 10.97 -3.99
C ASP A 383 8.87 10.35 -2.59
N LYS A 384 7.76 10.42 -1.84
CA LYS A 384 7.60 9.73 -0.55
C LYS A 384 7.63 8.20 -0.71
N LEU A 385 6.83 7.64 -1.63
CA LEU A 385 6.81 6.21 -1.96
C LEU A 385 8.21 5.70 -2.34
N SER A 386 9.04 6.52 -2.99
CA SER A 386 10.41 6.17 -3.33
C SER A 386 11.26 5.76 -2.10
N HIS A 387 10.92 6.25 -0.90
CA HIS A 387 11.58 5.89 0.35
C HIS A 387 10.98 4.68 1.08
N LEU A 388 9.70 4.36 0.82
CA LEU A 388 8.93 3.32 1.52
C LEU A 388 8.76 2.03 0.70
N ILE A 389 8.91 2.10 -0.62
CA ILE A 389 8.75 0.94 -1.52
C ILE A 389 10.05 0.70 -2.29
N PRO A 390 10.70 -0.47 -2.15
CA PRO A 390 11.93 -0.88 -2.84
C PRO A 390 11.75 -1.28 -4.32
N ASP A 391 10.81 -0.63 -5.01
CA ASP A 391 10.59 -0.81 -6.46
C ASP A 391 11.54 0.10 -7.26
N ARG A 392 12.34 -0.51 -8.14
CA ARG A 392 13.24 0.19 -9.08
C ARG A 392 12.50 1.12 -10.06
N ARG A 393 11.16 0.99 -10.18
CA ARG A 393 10.27 1.89 -10.95
C ARG A 393 9.88 3.17 -10.18
N LEU A 394 10.03 3.19 -8.85
CA LEU A 394 9.71 4.32 -7.96
C LEU A 394 10.97 5.08 -7.54
N ARG A 395 12.08 4.37 -7.25
CA ARG A 395 13.37 5.00 -6.88
C ARG A 395 14.54 4.63 -7.79
N THR A 396 15.41 5.61 -8.02
CA THR A 396 16.67 5.45 -8.77
C THR A 396 17.83 5.13 -7.85
N ALA A 397 18.46 3.97 -8.02
CA ALA A 397 19.69 3.61 -7.31
C ALA A 397 20.77 4.69 -7.46
N SER A 398 21.26 5.20 -6.33
CA SER A 398 22.24 6.29 -6.26
C SER A 398 23.33 5.92 -5.25
N PRO A 399 24.64 6.03 -5.57
CA PRO A 399 25.70 5.68 -4.64
C PRO A 399 25.59 6.41 -3.30
N GLY A 400 25.74 5.67 -2.20
CA GLY A 400 25.62 6.19 -0.83
C GLY A 400 24.21 6.59 -0.36
N ARG A 401 23.17 6.52 -1.21
CA ARG A 401 21.79 6.84 -0.79
C ARG A 401 21.15 5.64 -0.08
N SER A 402 20.71 5.87 1.15
CA SER A 402 19.88 4.96 1.94
C SER A 402 18.40 5.34 1.85
N TYR A 403 17.51 4.40 2.14
CA TYR A 403 16.06 4.57 2.15
C TYR A 403 15.45 4.05 3.46
N VAL A 404 14.22 4.44 3.78
CA VAL A 404 13.56 4.05 5.04
C VAL A 404 13.25 2.56 5.04
N VAL A 405 12.70 2.06 3.93
CA VAL A 405 12.56 0.63 3.65
C VAL A 405 13.67 0.24 2.67
N PRO A 406 14.63 -0.63 3.04
CA PRO A 406 15.74 -1.02 2.18
C PRO A 406 15.32 -2.06 1.13
N GLN A 407 16.03 -2.14 0.00
CA GLN A 407 15.85 -3.23 -0.96
C GLN A 407 16.44 -4.53 -0.45
N PHE A 408 17.60 -4.48 0.22
CA PHE A 408 18.27 -5.66 0.79
C PHE A 408 18.46 -5.52 2.31
N ALA A 409 18.01 -6.51 3.07
CA ALA A 409 18.43 -6.72 4.46
C ALA A 409 19.45 -7.87 4.49
N VAL A 410 20.73 -7.52 4.59
CA VAL A 410 21.84 -8.49 4.59
C VAL A 410 22.16 -8.90 6.02
N THR A 411 22.02 -10.18 6.33
CA THR A 411 22.36 -10.78 7.62
C THR A 411 23.77 -11.35 7.55
N VAL A 412 24.67 -10.87 8.41
CA VAL A 412 26.02 -11.42 8.60
C VAL A 412 25.97 -12.43 9.75
N GLU A 413 26.13 -13.70 9.42
CA GLU A 413 26.08 -14.82 10.36
C GLU A 413 27.51 -15.08 10.87
N PRO A 414 27.83 -14.85 12.17
CA PRO A 414 29.21 -14.84 12.64
C PRO A 414 29.88 -16.22 12.68
N GLY A 415 29.08 -17.30 12.75
CA GLY A 415 29.60 -18.67 12.88
C GLY A 415 30.63 -18.77 14.01
N HIS A 416 31.84 -19.24 13.66
CA HIS A 416 32.98 -19.32 14.57
C HIS A 416 34.02 -18.20 14.39
N ALA A 417 33.76 -17.19 13.56
CA ALA A 417 34.67 -16.06 13.37
C ALA A 417 34.79 -15.21 14.64
N ASP A 418 35.90 -14.50 14.79
CA ASP A 418 36.03 -13.45 15.78
C ASP A 418 35.41 -12.13 15.28
N GLU A 419 35.45 -11.08 16.12
CA GLU A 419 34.94 -9.77 15.73
C GLU A 419 35.78 -9.07 14.63
N GLU A 420 36.94 -9.59 14.22
CA GLU A 420 37.70 -9.04 13.10
C GLU A 420 37.17 -9.64 11.79
N GLY A 421 37.03 -10.97 11.73
CA GLY A 421 36.42 -11.64 10.57
C GLY A 421 34.95 -11.28 10.33
N VAL A 422 34.19 -10.92 11.37
CA VAL A 422 32.82 -10.37 11.21
C VAL A 422 32.86 -8.93 10.66
N LEU A 423 33.77 -8.10 11.15
CA LEU A 423 33.92 -6.70 10.70
C LEU A 423 34.31 -6.65 9.22
N ASP A 424 35.27 -7.47 8.79
CA ASP A 424 35.72 -7.56 7.39
C ASP A 424 34.57 -7.85 6.42
N ILE A 425 33.59 -8.66 6.85
CA ILE A 425 32.44 -9.03 6.03
C ILE A 425 31.40 -7.92 5.99
N VAL A 426 31.18 -7.21 7.11
CA VAL A 426 30.35 -6.00 7.14
C VAL A 426 30.92 -4.95 6.18
N GLU A 427 32.22 -4.66 6.24
CA GLU A 427 32.89 -3.71 5.34
C GLU A 427 32.77 -4.12 3.86
N GLN A 428 32.95 -5.40 3.53
CA GLN A 428 32.75 -5.91 2.17
C GLN A 428 31.30 -5.75 1.66
N VAL A 429 30.30 -5.98 2.52
CA VAL A 429 28.89 -5.75 2.19
C VAL A 429 28.60 -4.26 1.99
N LEU A 430 29.13 -3.38 2.85
CA LEU A 430 28.98 -1.93 2.72
C LEU A 430 29.70 -1.36 1.48
N ALA A 431 30.76 -2.02 1.02
CA ALA A 431 31.50 -1.73 -0.21
C ALA A 431 30.83 -2.28 -1.50
N SER A 432 29.62 -2.84 -1.40
CA SER A 432 28.82 -3.25 -2.55
C SER A 432 28.47 -2.07 -3.48
N ASN A 433 28.33 -2.35 -4.79
CA ASN A 433 27.75 -1.40 -5.75
C ASN A 433 26.25 -1.19 -5.53
N VAL A 434 25.60 -2.04 -4.73
CA VAL A 434 24.23 -1.84 -4.25
C VAL A 434 24.31 -1.12 -2.91
N HIS A 435 23.83 0.13 -2.87
CA HIS A 435 23.83 0.95 -1.64
C HIS A 435 22.46 0.97 -0.94
N ASP A 436 21.41 0.49 -1.61
CA ASP A 436 20.05 0.34 -1.07
C ASP A 436 19.95 -0.93 -0.21
N LEU A 437 20.74 -0.94 0.87
CA LEU A 437 20.86 -2.06 1.79
C LEU A 437 21.02 -1.61 3.24
N VAL A 438 20.73 -2.55 4.14
CA VAL A 438 21.11 -2.54 5.55
C VAL A 438 21.85 -3.83 5.89
N VAL A 439 22.68 -3.79 6.91
CA VAL A 439 23.47 -4.91 7.42
C VAL A 439 23.06 -5.21 8.86
N TRP A 440 22.57 -6.42 9.09
CA TRP A 440 22.28 -6.94 10.42
C TRP A 440 23.35 -7.97 10.79
N VAL A 441 24.11 -7.71 11.85
CA VAL A 441 25.07 -8.67 12.39
C VAL A 441 24.35 -9.50 13.45
N ASP A 442 24.23 -10.80 13.20
CA ASP A 442 23.64 -11.74 14.15
C ASP A 442 24.57 -11.93 15.36
N GLU A 443 24.08 -11.68 16.56
CA GLU A 443 24.81 -11.81 17.82
C GLU A 443 24.69 -13.24 18.37
N ARG A 444 25.83 -13.85 18.73
CA ARG A 444 25.86 -15.23 19.22
C ARG A 444 25.18 -15.37 20.58
N PRO A 445 24.43 -16.47 20.84
CA PRO A 445 23.81 -16.69 22.14
C PRO A 445 24.83 -16.66 23.29
N GLY A 446 24.67 -15.70 24.21
CA GLY A 446 25.53 -15.53 25.38
C GLY A 446 26.76 -14.64 25.17
N GLU A 447 27.01 -14.16 23.95
CA GLU A 447 28.01 -13.14 23.68
C GLU A 447 27.37 -11.75 23.55
N GLN A 448 28.17 -10.71 23.79
CA GLN A 448 27.79 -9.31 23.56
C GLN A 448 28.90 -8.67 22.73
N PHE A 449 28.64 -8.39 21.45
CA PHE A 449 29.62 -7.89 20.50
C PHE A 449 29.87 -6.37 20.69
N GLU A 450 30.27 -5.99 21.90
CA GLU A 450 30.43 -4.60 22.33
C GLU A 450 31.47 -3.81 21.52
N ARG A 451 32.53 -4.45 21.04
CA ARG A 451 33.50 -3.76 20.18
C ARG A 451 32.92 -3.54 18.77
N LEU A 452 32.28 -4.55 18.15
CA LEU A 452 31.53 -4.33 16.90
C LEU A 452 30.50 -3.23 17.03
N ARG A 453 29.70 -3.21 18.10
CA ARG A 453 28.72 -2.13 18.37
C ARG A 453 29.39 -0.75 18.38
N ARG A 454 30.53 -0.60 19.06
CA ARG A 454 31.26 0.69 19.10
C ARG A 454 31.85 1.12 17.75
N LEU A 455 32.23 0.17 16.91
CA LEU A 455 32.80 0.43 15.58
C LEU A 455 31.71 0.72 14.53
N LEU A 456 30.59 0.00 14.58
CA LEU A 456 29.59 -0.05 13.51
C LEU A 456 28.35 0.83 13.75
N ASN A 457 27.95 1.09 15.01
CA ASN A 457 26.80 1.95 15.32
C ASN A 457 26.84 3.37 14.68
N PRO A 458 27.99 3.98 14.34
CA PRO A 458 28.02 5.25 13.60
C PRO A 458 27.52 5.18 12.15
N ASP A 459 27.50 4.01 11.50
CA ASP A 459 26.88 3.86 10.17
C ASP A 459 25.39 3.50 10.33
N PRO A 460 24.45 4.35 9.86
CA PRO A 460 23.02 4.13 10.07
C PRO A 460 22.46 2.92 9.29
N ARG A 461 23.26 2.28 8.42
CA ARG A 461 22.88 1.06 7.70
C ARG A 461 23.19 -0.20 8.49
N VAL A 462 24.00 -0.13 9.56
CA VAL A 462 24.45 -1.31 10.29
C VAL A 462 23.74 -1.43 11.63
N SER A 463 23.39 -2.65 12.02
CA SER A 463 22.83 -2.97 13.34
C SER A 463 23.36 -4.31 13.81
N VAL A 464 23.69 -4.42 15.10
CA VAL A 464 24.07 -5.68 15.74
C VAL A 464 22.93 -6.11 16.66
N GLY A 465 22.49 -7.35 16.59
CA GLY A 465 21.36 -7.82 17.39
C GLY A 465 21.13 -9.32 17.34
N VAL A 466 20.12 -9.79 18.08
CA VAL A 466 19.84 -11.22 18.27
C VAL A 466 19.68 -11.95 16.93
N ALA A 467 20.23 -13.17 16.87
CA ALA A 467 20.21 -14.02 15.69
C ALA A 467 18.80 -14.16 15.06
N GLY A 468 18.71 -13.99 13.74
CA GLY A 468 17.43 -14.03 13.00
C GLY A 468 16.50 -12.83 13.24
N GLY A 469 17.01 -11.76 13.87
CA GLY A 469 16.29 -10.51 14.13
C GLY A 469 16.08 -9.62 12.89
N ALA A 470 16.91 -9.76 11.86
CA ALA A 470 16.86 -8.95 10.63
C ALA A 470 15.47 -8.87 9.97
N ALA A 471 14.72 -9.98 9.93
CA ALA A 471 13.38 -10.03 9.36
C ALA A 471 12.30 -9.35 10.23
N LEU A 472 12.57 -9.12 11.52
CA LEU A 472 11.70 -8.34 12.40
C LEU A 472 12.06 -6.85 12.38
N ALA A 473 13.35 -6.52 12.19
CA ALA A 473 13.83 -5.15 12.07
C ALA A 473 13.48 -4.52 10.71
N TYR A 474 13.48 -5.31 9.62
CA TYR A 474 13.24 -4.84 8.26
C TYR A 474 12.17 -5.67 7.52
N PRO A 475 10.93 -5.76 8.05
CA PRO A 475 9.89 -6.67 7.53
C PRO A 475 9.36 -6.30 6.13
N ALA A 476 9.58 -5.06 5.70
CA ALA A 476 9.18 -4.57 4.39
C ALA A 476 10.32 -4.62 3.35
N ALA A 477 11.47 -5.22 3.67
CA ALA A 477 12.58 -5.37 2.73
C ALA A 477 12.21 -6.32 1.57
N ALA A 478 12.60 -5.97 0.35
CA ALA A 478 12.30 -6.82 -0.82
C ALA A 478 13.03 -8.16 -0.76
N PHE A 479 14.28 -8.15 -0.29
CA PHE A 479 15.14 -9.32 -0.21
C PHE A 479 15.86 -9.39 1.13
N HIS A 480 15.86 -10.57 1.75
CA HIS A 480 16.77 -10.93 2.81
C HIS A 480 17.92 -11.74 2.21
N VAL A 481 19.15 -11.41 2.60
CA VAL A 481 20.36 -12.11 2.15
C VAL A 481 21.08 -12.65 3.39
N ARG A 482 21.56 -13.88 3.35
CA ARG A 482 22.40 -14.47 4.41
C ARG A 482 23.82 -14.62 3.91
N VAL A 483 24.77 -14.14 4.71
CA VAL A 483 26.20 -14.13 4.44
C VAL A 483 26.93 -14.66 5.67
N PRO A 484 27.55 -15.87 5.62
CA PRO A 484 28.38 -16.35 6.71
C PRO A 484 29.70 -15.58 6.75
N ALA A 485 30.25 -15.40 7.96
CA ALA A 485 31.57 -14.83 8.14
C ALA A 485 32.65 -15.69 7.44
N GLY A 486 33.59 -15.06 6.73
CA GLY A 486 34.59 -15.74 5.88
C GLY A 486 34.20 -15.89 4.40
N ALA A 487 33.01 -15.48 3.99
CA ALA A 487 32.61 -15.44 2.58
C ALA A 487 33.38 -14.37 1.76
N ASP A 488 33.75 -14.68 0.51
CA ASP A 488 34.33 -13.69 -0.44
C ASP A 488 33.22 -12.83 -1.05
N ILE A 489 32.90 -11.69 -0.43
CA ILE A 489 31.79 -10.83 -0.83
C ILE A 489 32.26 -9.76 -1.82
N ARG A 490 32.13 -10.09 -3.11
CA ARG A 490 32.52 -9.18 -4.19
C ARG A 490 31.49 -8.05 -4.40
N PRO A 491 31.90 -6.83 -4.80
CA PRO A 491 31.00 -5.67 -4.91
C PRO A 491 29.79 -5.78 -5.86
N ARG A 492 29.68 -6.83 -6.67
CA ARG A 492 28.52 -7.06 -7.56
C ARG A 492 27.63 -8.24 -7.14
N MET A 493 27.92 -8.88 -6.00
CA MET A 493 27.24 -10.11 -5.59
C MET A 493 25.73 -9.89 -5.40
N LEU A 494 25.30 -8.84 -4.68
CA LEU A 494 23.88 -8.60 -4.40
C LEU A 494 23.03 -8.36 -5.67
N ASP A 495 23.56 -7.59 -6.63
CA ASP A 495 22.88 -7.39 -7.93
C ASP A 495 22.89 -8.67 -8.78
N ARG A 496 23.94 -9.49 -8.72
CA ARG A 496 23.96 -10.82 -9.37
C ARG A 496 22.90 -11.75 -8.78
N LEU A 497 22.84 -11.85 -7.44
CA LEU A 497 21.85 -12.65 -6.72
C LEU A 497 20.43 -12.24 -7.12
N GLN A 498 20.10 -10.94 -7.05
CA GLN A 498 18.79 -10.43 -7.45
C GLN A 498 18.46 -10.71 -8.93
N ASN A 499 19.41 -10.46 -9.84
CA ASN A 499 19.16 -10.61 -11.27
C ASN A 499 19.05 -12.09 -11.71
N GLN A 500 19.76 -13.01 -11.05
CA GLN A 500 19.66 -14.45 -11.32
C GLN A 500 18.46 -15.11 -10.62
N LEU A 501 18.04 -14.61 -9.45
CA LEU A 501 16.86 -15.09 -8.73
C LEU A 501 15.60 -15.05 -9.60
N GLY A 502 15.48 -14.06 -10.50
CA GLY A 502 14.34 -13.94 -11.41
C GLY A 502 13.03 -13.87 -10.63
N THR A 503 12.07 -14.73 -10.94
CA THR A 503 10.79 -14.85 -10.21
C THR A 503 10.82 -15.78 -9.00
N ALA A 504 11.92 -16.50 -8.76
CA ALA A 504 11.99 -17.49 -7.68
C ALA A 504 11.86 -16.86 -6.28
N ALA A 505 11.40 -17.66 -5.31
CA ALA A 505 11.18 -17.24 -3.93
C ALA A 505 12.49 -17.16 -3.13
N ALA A 506 13.42 -18.07 -3.40
CA ALA A 506 14.79 -18.03 -2.88
C ALA A 506 15.79 -18.60 -3.89
N GLY A 507 17.07 -18.35 -3.62
CA GLY A 507 18.17 -19.08 -4.25
C GLY A 507 19.43 -19.05 -3.41
N GLU A 508 20.28 -20.04 -3.60
CA GLU A 508 21.53 -20.24 -2.86
C GLU A 508 22.69 -20.34 -3.84
N SER A 509 23.89 -19.91 -3.44
CA SER A 509 25.10 -19.99 -4.27
C SER A 509 26.29 -20.41 -3.40
N ASP A 510 26.95 -21.50 -3.79
CA ASP A 510 28.24 -21.89 -3.22
C ASP A 510 29.36 -21.02 -3.82
N LEU A 511 30.08 -20.31 -2.96
CA LEU A 511 31.18 -19.44 -3.34
C LEU A 511 32.49 -20.23 -3.46
N ALA A 512 33.42 -19.72 -4.28
CA ALA A 512 34.79 -20.23 -4.35
C ALA A 512 35.54 -20.26 -2.99
N SER A 513 35.08 -19.51 -1.98
CA SER A 513 35.59 -19.57 -0.59
C SER A 513 35.10 -20.79 0.21
N GLY A 514 34.27 -21.68 -0.38
CA GLY A 514 33.66 -22.82 0.30
C GLY A 514 32.45 -22.46 1.18
N HIS A 515 32.03 -21.21 1.17
CA HIS A 515 30.88 -20.70 1.93
C HIS A 515 29.65 -20.60 1.03
N ARG A 516 28.46 -20.84 1.59
CA ARG A 516 27.19 -20.68 0.89
C ARG A 516 26.53 -19.34 1.26
N VAL A 517 26.09 -18.59 0.26
CA VAL A 517 25.24 -17.39 0.44
C VAL A 517 23.83 -17.67 -0.06
N GLY A 518 22.83 -17.05 0.56
CA GLY A 518 21.42 -17.23 0.17
C GLY A 518 20.69 -15.90 0.03
N ILE A 519 19.79 -15.80 -0.95
CA ILE A 519 18.84 -14.70 -1.12
C ILE A 519 17.41 -15.24 -1.03
N THR A 520 16.51 -14.51 -0.39
CA THR A 520 15.09 -14.89 -0.25
C THR A 520 14.21 -13.65 -0.31
N ARG A 521 13.08 -13.71 -1.01
CA ARG A 521 12.09 -12.62 -1.07
C ARG A 521 11.44 -12.42 0.30
N GLY A 522 11.22 -11.17 0.72
CA GLY A 522 10.58 -10.82 2.00
C GLY A 522 9.29 -11.61 2.23
N TRP A 523 8.40 -11.63 1.24
CA TRP A 523 7.12 -12.32 1.31
C TRP A 523 7.26 -13.82 1.66
N ALA A 524 8.30 -14.48 1.15
CA ALA A 524 8.55 -15.89 1.39
C ALA A 524 9.15 -16.14 2.77
N VAL A 525 10.03 -15.25 3.27
CA VAL A 525 10.52 -15.26 4.65
C VAL A 525 9.35 -15.19 5.63
N HIS A 526 8.42 -14.26 5.40
CA HIS A 526 7.30 -14.04 6.32
C HIS A 526 6.24 -15.15 6.28
N ARG A 527 5.92 -15.72 5.11
CA ARG A 527 5.06 -16.91 5.02
C ARG A 527 5.66 -18.12 5.75
N GLY A 528 6.95 -18.40 5.55
CA GLY A 528 7.64 -19.47 6.27
C GLY A 528 7.62 -19.26 7.79
N ARG A 529 7.92 -18.04 8.26
CA ARG A 529 7.91 -17.71 9.70
C ARG A 529 6.53 -17.83 10.35
N ARG A 530 5.43 -17.44 9.69
CA ARG A 530 4.08 -17.50 10.29
C ARG A 530 3.42 -18.88 10.22
N SER A 531 3.76 -19.69 9.21
CA SER A 531 3.21 -21.04 9.03
C SER A 531 4.06 -22.17 9.65
N GLY A 532 5.34 -21.90 9.93
CA GLY A 532 6.32 -22.93 10.30
C GLY A 532 6.81 -23.78 9.11
N ARG A 533 6.47 -23.40 7.88
CA ARG A 533 6.79 -24.13 6.64
C ARG A 533 8.07 -23.61 5.96
N THR A 534 8.58 -24.37 5.01
CA THR A 534 9.78 -24.04 4.23
C THR A 534 9.46 -23.14 3.03
N VAL A 535 10.44 -22.36 2.56
CA VAL A 535 10.26 -21.46 1.39
C VAL A 535 9.88 -22.23 0.11
N ALA A 536 10.37 -23.46 -0.05
CA ALA A 536 10.11 -24.31 -1.21
C ALA A 536 8.62 -24.67 -1.39
N GLU A 537 7.85 -24.65 -0.31
CA GLU A 537 6.41 -24.91 -0.36
C GLU A 537 5.65 -23.73 -1.00
N PHE A 538 6.13 -22.50 -0.81
CA PHE A 538 5.51 -21.29 -1.37
C PHE A 538 6.04 -20.85 -2.73
N GLY A 539 7.18 -21.35 -3.18
CA GLY A 539 7.76 -20.97 -4.48
C GLY A 539 8.99 -21.79 -4.83
N SER A 540 9.60 -21.50 -5.98
CA SER A 540 10.85 -22.15 -6.37
C SER A 540 12.01 -21.69 -5.50
N VAL A 541 12.88 -22.64 -5.16
CA VAL A 541 14.24 -22.41 -4.65
C VAL A 541 15.19 -22.88 -5.74
N ILE A 542 16.14 -22.04 -6.14
CA ILE A 542 17.04 -22.33 -7.27
C ILE A 542 18.51 -22.21 -6.87
N GLU A 543 19.37 -23.03 -7.48
CA GLU A 543 20.81 -22.82 -7.39
C GLU A 543 21.19 -21.59 -8.24
N LEU A 544 22.00 -20.72 -7.67
CA LEU A 544 22.51 -19.49 -8.26
C LEU A 544 24.01 -19.64 -8.47
N ASP A 545 24.55 -18.90 -9.43
CA ASP A 545 25.93 -19.01 -9.85
C ASP A 545 26.54 -17.60 -9.94
N VAL A 546 26.90 -17.07 -8.77
CA VAL A 546 27.49 -15.72 -8.68
C VAL A 546 28.94 -15.67 -9.14
N ASP A 547 29.58 -16.83 -9.35
CA ASP A 547 31.01 -16.98 -9.64
C ASP A 547 31.34 -17.29 -11.11
N SER A 548 30.47 -17.96 -11.90
CA SER A 548 30.78 -18.29 -13.32
C SER A 548 30.89 -17.09 -14.25
N LEU A 549 30.37 -15.93 -13.84
CA LEU A 549 30.81 -14.65 -14.38
C LEU A 549 32.09 -14.17 -13.68
N GLN A 550 33.10 -15.03 -13.62
CA GLN A 550 34.47 -14.60 -13.81
C GLN A 550 34.49 -13.91 -15.18
N VAL A 551 34.37 -12.58 -15.14
CA VAL A 551 34.87 -11.77 -16.24
C VAL A 551 36.39 -11.90 -16.15
N THR A 552 36.92 -12.98 -16.73
CA THR A 552 38.18 -12.86 -17.44
C THR A 552 38.08 -11.58 -18.24
N GLN A 553 39.01 -10.65 -18.02
CA GLN A 553 39.24 -9.59 -18.99
C GLN A 553 39.91 -10.21 -20.22
N GLU A 554 39.21 -11.14 -20.89
CA GLU A 554 39.36 -11.22 -22.33
C GLU A 554 38.98 -9.85 -22.86
N ALA A 555 39.98 -9.14 -23.36
CA ALA A 555 39.79 -7.85 -24.01
C ALA A 555 38.72 -8.02 -25.09
N LYS A 556 37.56 -7.38 -24.88
CA LYS A 556 36.35 -7.54 -25.70
C LYS A 556 36.70 -7.78 -27.17
N PRO A 557 36.41 -8.94 -27.75
CA PRO A 557 36.44 -9.09 -29.19
C PRO A 557 35.38 -8.14 -29.76
N GLN A 558 35.78 -6.97 -30.27
CA GLN A 558 34.90 -6.00 -30.93
C GLN A 558 34.29 -6.54 -32.25
N GLY A 559 34.34 -7.87 -32.45
CA GLY A 559 34.10 -8.56 -33.71
C GLY A 559 32.87 -9.47 -33.76
N TRP A 560 32.26 -9.88 -32.63
CA TRP A 560 31.18 -10.89 -32.68
C TRP A 560 29.95 -10.42 -33.48
N LEU A 561 29.43 -9.24 -33.15
CA LEU A 561 28.38 -8.56 -33.93
C LEU A 561 28.89 -8.04 -35.29
N ALA A 562 30.20 -7.85 -35.45
CA ALA A 562 30.76 -7.48 -36.74
C ALA A 562 30.76 -8.66 -37.74
N ASN A 563 30.91 -9.91 -37.31
CA ASN A 563 31.05 -11.03 -38.25
C ASN A 563 29.73 -11.51 -38.87
N LYS A 564 28.56 -11.17 -38.31
CA LYS A 564 27.24 -11.48 -38.90
C LYS A 564 26.65 -10.38 -39.82
N LEU A 565 27.26 -9.20 -39.90
CA LEU A 565 26.75 -8.09 -40.72
C LEU A 565 27.41 -8.01 -42.10
N HIS A 566 26.58 -8.12 -43.14
CA HIS A 566 26.96 -8.00 -44.54
C HIS A 566 27.62 -6.64 -44.84
N SER A 567 28.49 -6.59 -45.86
CA SER A 567 29.39 -5.45 -46.10
C SER A 567 28.71 -4.07 -46.27
N PRO A 568 27.47 -3.92 -46.79
CA PRO A 568 26.79 -2.62 -46.84
C PRO A 568 26.42 -2.10 -45.45
N ALA A 569 25.92 -2.96 -44.56
CA ALA A 569 25.53 -2.60 -43.20
C ALA A 569 26.75 -2.14 -42.37
N LYS A 570 27.92 -2.77 -42.56
CA LYS A 570 29.20 -2.32 -41.98
C LYS A 570 29.58 -0.91 -42.43
N ARG A 571 29.40 -0.58 -43.72
CA ARG A 571 29.67 0.77 -44.23
C ARG A 571 28.69 1.79 -43.62
N PHE A 572 27.40 1.48 -43.59
CA PHE A 572 26.37 2.33 -42.98
C PHE A 572 26.63 2.61 -41.50
N LEU A 573 26.86 1.57 -40.68
CA LEU A 573 27.15 1.72 -39.25
C LEU A 573 28.43 2.54 -38.98
N ARG A 574 29.48 2.38 -39.78
CA ARG A 574 30.71 3.21 -39.68
C ARG A 574 30.46 4.66 -40.06
N LEU A 575 29.63 4.92 -41.09
CA LEU A 575 29.23 6.26 -41.50
C LEU A 575 28.39 6.93 -40.40
N TRP A 576 27.40 6.21 -39.88
CA TRP A 576 26.51 6.68 -38.81
C TRP A 576 27.26 6.94 -37.49
N ALA A 577 28.22 6.10 -37.12
CA ALA A 577 29.06 6.31 -35.94
C ALA A 577 30.09 7.46 -36.10
N ARG A 578 30.40 7.87 -37.35
CA ARG A 578 31.08 9.15 -37.63
C ARG A 578 30.08 10.30 -37.50
N MET A 579 28.98 10.29 -38.25
CA MET A 579 27.95 11.33 -38.21
C MET A 579 27.47 11.63 -36.79
N ARG A 580 27.16 10.62 -35.97
CA ARG A 580 26.71 10.80 -34.57
C ARG A 580 27.74 11.54 -33.70
N ARG A 581 29.05 11.38 -33.96
CA ARG A 581 30.10 12.13 -33.26
C ARG A 581 30.17 13.59 -33.73
N HIS A 582 30.00 13.85 -35.03
CA HIS A 582 29.93 15.21 -35.55
C HIS A 582 28.67 15.94 -35.07
N VAL A 583 27.50 15.29 -35.13
CA VAL A 583 26.20 15.80 -34.61
C VAL A 583 26.29 16.10 -33.11
N GLY A 584 26.86 15.21 -32.31
CA GLY A 584 27.06 15.44 -30.87
C GLY A 584 27.98 16.64 -30.59
N THR A 585 29.09 16.75 -31.33
CA THR A 585 30.00 17.90 -31.26
C THR A 585 29.28 19.20 -31.66
N LEU A 586 28.45 19.16 -32.70
CA LEU A 586 27.68 20.31 -33.16
C LEU A 586 26.65 20.76 -32.13
N PHE A 587 25.93 19.83 -31.51
CA PHE A 587 24.92 20.13 -30.50
C PHE A 587 25.54 20.78 -29.24
N VAL A 588 26.74 20.33 -28.84
CA VAL A 588 27.50 20.97 -27.76
C VAL A 588 28.04 22.35 -28.17
N ALA A 589 28.47 22.53 -29.43
CA ALA A 589 28.92 23.82 -29.94
C ALA A 589 27.78 24.85 -30.01
N VAL A 590 26.60 24.46 -30.52
CA VAL A 590 25.39 25.31 -30.56
C VAL A 590 24.97 25.73 -29.15
N ARG A 591 24.94 24.81 -28.18
CA ARG A 591 24.62 25.10 -26.77
C ARG A 591 25.62 26.04 -26.06
N ARG A 592 26.77 26.35 -26.68
CA ARG A 592 27.80 27.25 -26.13
C ARG A 592 27.81 28.65 -26.74
N ILE A 593 26.99 28.94 -27.75
CA ILE A 593 26.85 30.30 -28.31
C ILE A 593 26.16 31.19 -27.28
N ARG A 594 26.84 32.25 -26.83
CA ARG A 594 26.28 33.29 -25.96
C ARG A 594 26.58 34.72 -26.43
N ARG A 595 27.45 34.90 -27.44
CA ARG A 595 27.79 36.19 -28.05
C ARG A 595 27.94 36.05 -29.57
N PRO A 596 27.79 37.14 -30.36
CA PRO A 596 27.91 37.08 -31.83
C PRO A 596 29.22 36.48 -32.35
N GLY A 597 30.34 36.69 -31.63
CA GLY A 597 31.65 36.12 -31.98
C GLY A 597 31.74 34.59 -31.87
N ASP A 598 30.82 33.93 -31.15
CA ASP A 598 30.79 32.47 -31.04
C ASP A 598 30.27 31.82 -32.33
N VAL A 599 29.47 32.55 -33.13
CA VAL A 599 28.94 32.08 -34.42
C VAL A 599 30.06 31.78 -35.40
N ALA A 600 31.12 32.60 -35.44
CA ALA A 600 32.30 32.36 -36.28
C ALA A 600 33.02 31.05 -35.89
N ARG A 601 33.05 30.69 -34.61
CA ARG A 601 33.60 29.41 -34.13
C ARG A 601 32.70 28.23 -34.48
N LEU A 602 31.37 28.39 -34.43
CA LEU A 602 30.45 27.35 -34.90
C LEU A 602 30.61 27.11 -36.40
N VAL A 603 30.63 28.16 -37.23
CA VAL A 603 30.85 28.06 -38.69
C VAL A 603 32.18 27.38 -38.99
N GLY A 604 33.27 27.79 -38.31
CA GLY A 604 34.57 27.11 -38.40
C GLY A 604 34.62 25.71 -37.80
N THR A 605 33.58 25.25 -37.09
CA THR A 605 33.45 23.87 -36.61
C THR A 605 32.62 23.03 -37.59
N ILE A 606 31.56 23.61 -38.17
CA ILE A 606 30.78 23.03 -39.27
C ILE A 606 31.70 22.77 -40.48
N ALA A 607 32.53 23.75 -40.88
CA ALA A 607 33.42 23.61 -42.02
C ALA A 607 34.60 22.63 -41.82
N ARG A 608 34.80 22.10 -40.61
CA ARG A 608 35.83 21.09 -40.28
C ARG A 608 35.24 19.71 -39.97
N ALA A 609 33.91 19.59 -39.93
CA ALA A 609 33.18 18.35 -39.64
C ALA A 609 32.69 17.69 -40.94
#